data_AF-A0A931LT16-F1
#
_entry.id   AF-A0A931LT16-F1
#
_cell.length_a   1.000
_cell.length_b   1.000
_cell.length_c   1.000
_cell.angle_alpha   90.00
_cell.angle_beta   90.00
_cell.angle_gamma   90.00
#
_symmetry.space_group_name_H-M   'P 1'
#
loop_
_entity.id
_entity.type
_entity.pdbx_description
1 polymer ?
#
loop_
_entity_poly.entity_id
_entity_poly.type
_entity_poly.pdbx_seq_one_letter_code
_entity_poly.pdbx_strand_id
1 'polypeptide(L)'
;MNTAWYGHLKFKSTPIFLAILASWGVAFLEYCLQVPANRLGSDVMSVTQLKVIQEVLSIGTFALFAWLAFKERPTLNQYVAFALIVVAAYLAAKR
;
A
#
# COMPACT_ATOMS: atom_id res chain seq x y z
N MET A 1 2.95 -0.79 -1.62
CA MET A 1 3.94 -1.85 -1.43
C MET A 1 3.30 -2.97 -0.64
N ASN A 2 2.59 -3.89 -1.29
CA ASN A 2 1.79 -4.90 -0.58
C ASN A 2 2.38 -6.29 -0.75
N THR A 3 2.74 -6.63 -1.99
CA THR A 3 3.22 -7.98 -2.31
C THR A 3 4.58 -8.25 -1.68
N ALA A 4 5.51 -7.29 -1.70
CA ALA A 4 6.81 -7.43 -1.07
C ALA A 4 6.71 -7.65 0.45
N TRP A 5 5.75 -7.00 1.09
CA TRP A 5 5.60 -6.98 2.55
C TRP A 5 4.81 -8.15 3.11
N TYR A 6 3.81 -8.64 2.37
CA TYR A 6 2.88 -9.65 2.89
C TYR A 6 2.84 -10.92 2.04
N GLY A 7 3.31 -10.89 0.79
CA GLY A 7 3.23 -12.05 -0.13
C GLY A 7 3.95 -13.28 0.41
N HIS A 8 5.08 -13.09 1.08
CA HIS A 8 5.85 -14.18 1.69
C HIS A 8 5.09 -14.91 2.81
N LEU A 9 4.02 -14.33 3.38
CA LEU A 9 3.16 -15.00 4.37
C LEU A 9 2.40 -16.20 3.80
N LYS A 10 2.33 -16.34 2.47
CA LYS A 10 1.86 -17.56 1.82
C LYS A 10 2.88 -18.69 1.79
N PHE A 11 4.15 -18.38 2.03
CA PHE A 11 5.28 -19.29 1.90
C PHE A 11 6.07 -19.39 3.21
N LYS A 12 5.36 -19.55 4.34
CA LYS A 12 5.94 -19.50 5.70
C LYS A 12 7.02 -20.56 5.98
N SER A 13 7.03 -21.66 5.23
CA SER A 13 8.05 -22.71 5.33
C SER A 13 9.35 -22.39 4.58
N THR A 14 9.36 -21.30 3.79
CA THR A 14 10.56 -20.87 3.05
C THR A 14 11.60 -20.34 4.03
N PRO A 15 12.91 -20.63 3.82
CA PRO A 15 13.97 -20.04 4.62
C PRO A 15 13.85 -18.51 4.65
N ILE A 16 13.95 -17.92 5.84
CA ILE A 16 13.73 -16.47 6.05
C ILE A 16 14.61 -15.62 5.14
N PHE A 17 15.86 -16.03 4.91
CA PHE A 17 16.79 -15.32 4.03
C PHE A 17 16.29 -15.28 2.58
N LEU A 18 15.76 -16.38 2.07
CA LEU A 18 15.20 -16.43 0.72
C LEU A 18 13.92 -15.60 0.62
N ALA A 19 13.06 -15.63 1.65
CA ALA A 19 11.88 -14.77 1.71
C ALA A 19 12.25 -13.27 1.67
N ILE A 20 13.28 -12.85 2.43
CA ILE A 20 13.78 -11.47 2.43
C ILE A 20 14.29 -11.06 1.05
N LEU A 21 15.14 -11.89 0.42
CA LEU A 21 15.69 -11.56 -0.90
C LEU A 21 14.61 -11.47 -1.99
N ALA A 22 13.64 -12.39 -1.97
CA ALA A 22 12.51 -12.35 -2.89
C ALA A 22 11.65 -11.09 -2.65
N SER A 23 11.36 -10.76 -1.39
CA SER A 23 10.65 -9.53 -1.01
C SER A 23 11.37 -8.27 -1.47
N TRP A 24 12.70 -8.22 -1.37
CA TRP A 24 13.49 -7.10 -1.90
C TRP A 24 13.40 -6.98 -3.42
N GLY A 25 13.46 -8.10 -4.15
CA GLY A 25 13.27 -8.10 -5.60
C GLY A 25 11.91 -7.53 -6.03
N VAL A 26 10.84 -7.89 -5.32
CA VAL A 26 9.50 -7.33 -5.56
C VAL A 26 9.44 -5.84 -5.17
N ALA A 27 10.01 -5.48 -4.01
CA ALA A 27 10.03 -4.09 -3.54
C ALA A 27 10.74 -3.16 -4.53
N PHE A 28 11.81 -3.62 -5.17
CA PHE A 28 12.50 -2.86 -6.22
C PHE A 28 11.55 -2.45 -7.36
N LEU A 29 10.74 -3.39 -7.86
CA LEU A 29 9.76 -3.10 -8.92
C LEU A 29 8.67 -2.14 -8.44
N GLU A 30 8.17 -2.32 -7.22
CA GLU A 30 7.21 -1.38 -6.61
C GLU A 30 7.80 0.03 -6.51
N TYR A 31 9.08 0.15 -6.15
CA TYR A 31 9.80 1.43 -6.10
C TYR A 31 9.99 2.07 -7.48
N CYS A 32 10.27 1.28 -8.52
CA CYS A 32 10.39 1.79 -9.89
C CYS A 32 9.12 2.49 -10.37
N LEU A 33 7.95 2.14 -9.84
CA LEU A 33 6.68 2.83 -10.13
C LEU A 33 6.43 3.99 -9.17
N GLN A 34 6.71 3.79 -7.87
CA GLN A 34 6.42 4.78 -6.84
C GLN A 34 7.29 6.04 -6.95
N VAL A 35 8.58 5.91 -7.28
CA VAL A 35 9.49 7.06 -7.36
C VAL A 35 9.11 8.03 -8.49
N PRO A 36 8.87 7.60 -9.74
CA PRO A 36 8.39 8.49 -10.79
C PRO A 36 7.04 9.13 -10.47
N ALA A 37 6.09 8.36 -9.91
CA ALA A 37 4.78 8.88 -9.55
C ALA A 37 4.86 10.02 -8.51
N ASN A 38 5.70 9.85 -7.48
CA ASN A 38 5.91 10.89 -6.48
C ASN A 38 6.62 12.13 -7.05
N ARG A 39 7.57 11.95 -7.98
CA ARG A 39 8.24 13.06 -8.65
C ARG A 39 7.27 13.87 -9.51
N LEU A 40 6.45 13.21 -10.32
CA LEU A 40 5.41 13.88 -11.11
C LEU A 40 4.37 14.56 -10.21
N GLY A 41 3.99 13.92 -9.11
CA GLY A 41 3.04 14.50 -8.17
C GLY A 41 3.59 15.71 -7.41
N SER A 42 4.90 15.78 -7.16
CA SER A 42 5.51 16.90 -6.42
C SER A 42 5.47 18.24 -7.16
N ASP A 43 5.20 18.23 -8.46
CA ASP A 43 5.03 19.47 -9.25
C ASP A 43 3.71 20.19 -8.92
N VAL A 44 2.72 19.47 -8.38
CA VAL A 44 1.35 19.97 -8.16
C VAL A 44 0.84 19.84 -6.72
N MET A 45 1.47 18.98 -5.91
CA MET A 45 1.09 18.68 -4.53
C MET A 45 2.25 18.93 -3.56
N SER A 46 1.93 19.33 -2.33
CA SER A 46 2.91 19.35 -1.24
C SER A 46 3.33 17.93 -0.86
N VAL A 47 4.49 17.78 -0.20
CA VAL A 47 4.96 16.48 0.31
C VAL A 47 3.92 15.83 1.23
N THR A 48 3.23 16.62 2.05
CA THR A 48 2.15 16.13 2.91
C THR A 48 0.98 15.59 2.11
N GLN A 49 0.54 16.31 1.07
CA GLN A 49 -0.54 15.85 0.19
C GLN A 49 -0.15 14.56 -0.56
N LEU A 50 1.09 14.46 -1.03
CA LEU A 50 1.64 13.24 -1.64
C LEU A 50 1.61 12.05 -0.68
N LYS A 51 1.98 12.27 0.58
CA LYS A 51 1.93 11.21 1.59
C LYS A 51 0.50 10.76 1.86
N VAL A 52 -0.43 11.70 1.98
CA VAL A 52 -1.85 11.42 2.24
C VAL A 52 -2.46 10.58 1.11
N ILE A 53 -2.26 10.98 -0.16
CA ILE A 53 -2.78 10.19 -1.29
C ILE A 53 -2.12 8.81 -1.36
N GLN A 54 -0.83 8.71 -1.04
CA GLN A 54 -0.12 7.44 -0.98
C GLN A 54 -0.70 6.50 0.09
N GLU A 55 -1.13 7.01 1.25
CA GLU A 55 -1.80 6.20 2.27
C GLU A 55 -3.17 5.69 1.81
N VAL A 56 -3.97 6.55 1.18
CA VAL A 56 -5.27 6.14 0.61
C VAL A 56 -5.08 5.01 -0.41
N LEU A 57 -4.12 5.18 -1.33
CA LEU A 57 -3.79 4.16 -2.32
C LEU A 57 -3.23 2.89 -1.67
N SER A 58 -2.38 3.02 -0.66
CA SER A 58 -1.81 1.89 0.09
C SER A 58 -2.91 1.04 0.70
N ILE A 59 -3.86 1.65 1.40
CA ILE A 59 -4.96 0.96 2.07
C ILE A 59 -5.93 0.32 1.06
N GLY A 60 -6.29 1.06 0.00
CA GLY A 60 -7.16 0.52 -1.06
C GLY A 60 -6.54 -0.68 -1.79
N THR A 61 -5.27 -0.56 -2.18
CA THR A 61 -4.54 -1.66 -2.82
C THR A 61 -4.26 -2.81 -1.86
N PHE A 62 -4.09 -2.53 -0.56
CA PHE A 62 -3.93 -3.56 0.47
C PHE A 62 -5.22 -4.35 0.67
N ALA A 63 -6.38 -3.69 0.72
CA ALA A 63 -7.66 -4.38 0.80
C ALA A 63 -7.89 -5.32 -0.40
N LEU A 64 -7.55 -4.86 -1.61
CA LEU A 64 -7.59 -5.70 -2.81
C LEU A 64 -6.60 -6.87 -2.71
N PHE A 65 -5.38 -6.61 -2.25
CA PHE A 65 -4.36 -7.63 -2.06
C PHE A 65 -4.79 -8.69 -1.02
N ALA A 66 -5.32 -8.28 0.13
CA ALA A 66 -5.83 -9.19 1.16
C ALA A 66 -6.95 -10.09 0.60
N TRP A 67 -7.85 -9.52 -0.19
CA TRP A 67 -8.92 -10.31 -0.83
C TRP A 67 -8.38 -11.27 -1.91
N LEU A 68 -7.52 -10.79 -2.82
CA LEU A 68 -7.01 -11.62 -3.92
C LEU A 68 -6.05 -12.70 -3.43
N ALA A 69 -5.12 -12.32 -2.56
CA ALA A 69 -4.07 -13.19 -2.05
C ALA A 69 -4.59 -14.08 -0.92
N PHE A 70 -5.18 -13.52 0.14
CA PHE A 70 -5.54 -14.27 1.34
C PHE A 70 -6.99 -14.73 1.38
N LYS A 71 -7.82 -14.32 0.41
CA LYS A 71 -9.28 -14.57 0.39
C LYS A 71 -10.00 -13.95 1.59
N GLU A 72 -9.35 -13.01 2.27
CA GLU A 72 -9.93 -12.25 3.37
C GLU A 72 -10.86 -11.18 2.80
N ARG A 73 -12.15 -11.32 3.09
CA ARG A 73 -13.14 -10.30 2.70
C ARG A 73 -13.16 -9.20 3.77
N PRO A 74 -13.26 -7.92 3.38
CA PRO A 74 -13.36 -6.86 4.37
C PRO A 74 -14.64 -7.04 5.20
N THR A 75 -14.50 -6.94 6.51
CA THR A 75 -15.61 -6.88 7.46
C THR A 75 -16.28 -5.52 7.42
N LEU A 76 -17.50 -5.40 7.98
CA LEU A 76 -18.19 -4.12 8.08
C LEU A 76 -17.36 -3.06 8.80
N ASN A 77 -16.67 -3.44 9.89
CA ASN A 77 -15.79 -2.56 10.64
C ASN A 77 -14.61 -2.08 9.78
N GLN A 78 -14.06 -2.93 8.91
CA GLN A 78 -12.99 -2.53 7.99
C GLN A 78 -13.51 -1.58 6.91
N TYR A 79 -14.72 -1.77 6.39
CA TYR A 79 -15.32 -0.78 5.49
C TYR A 79 -15.54 0.58 6.16
N VAL A 80 -16.01 0.59 7.41
CA VAL A 80 -16.14 1.83 8.20
C VAL A 80 -14.77 2.47 8.42
N ALA A 81 -13.75 1.69 8.78
CA ALA A 81 -12.39 2.19 8.93
C ALA A 81 -11.84 2.79 7.63
N PHE A 82 -12.05 2.13 6.49
CA PHE A 82 -11.66 2.64 5.17
C PHE A 82 -12.38 3.96 4.84
N ALA A 83 -13.67 4.08 5.16
CA ALA A 83 -14.41 5.33 4.99
C ALA A 83 -13.84 6.47 5.85
N LEU A 84 -13.48 6.21 7.11
CA LEU A 84 -12.85 7.19 7.99
C LEU A 84 -11.48 7.65 7.49
N ILE A 85 -10.70 6.75 6.88
CA ILE A 85 -9.42 7.07 6.26
C ILE A 85 -9.62 8.01 5.06
N VAL A 86 -10.64 7.80 4.24
CA VAL A 86 -10.97 8.70 3.12
C VAL A 86 -11.33 10.09 3.65
N VAL A 87 -12.11 10.18 4.73
CA VAL A 87 -12.42 11.47 5.39
C VAL A 87 -11.14 12.13 5.91
N ALA A 88 -10.27 11.39 6.59
CA ALA A 88 -8.99 11.90 7.08
C ALA A 88 -8.11 12.43 5.93
N ALA A 89 -8.08 11.72 4.81
CA ALA A 89 -7.33 12.12 3.63
C ALA A 89 -7.90 13.39 2.98
N TYR A 90 -9.22 13.52 2.89
CA TYR A 90 -9.86 14.74 2.42
C TYR A 90 -9.50 15.95 3.30
N LEU A 91 -9.56 15.80 4.63
CA LEU A 91 -9.21 16.86 5.56
C LEU A 91 -7.73 17.25 5.46
N ALA A 92 -6.84 16.27 5.32
CA ALA A 92 -5.40 16.52 5.18
C ALA A 92 -5.00 17.09 3.81
N ALA A 93 -5.83 16.88 2.78
CA ALA A 93 -5.64 17.47 1.46
C ALA A 93 -6.22 18.90 1.32
N LYS A 94 -7.17 19.26 2.19
CA LYS A 94 -7.78 20.59 2.24
C LYS A 94 -6.72 21.62 2.66
N ARG A 95 -6.52 22.64 1.82
CA ARG A 95 -5.64 23.78 2.11
C ARG A 95 -6.16 24.60 3.28
#